data_AF-G6FQ44-F1
#
_entry.id   AF-G6FQ44-F1
#
_cell.length_a   1.000
_cell.length_b   1.000
_cell.length_c   1.000
_cell.angle_alpha   90.00
_cell.angle_beta   90.00
_cell.angle_gamma   90.00
#
_symmetry.space_group_name_H-M   'P 1'
#
loop_
_entity.id
_entity.type
_entity.pdbx_description
1 polymer ?
#
loop_
_entity_poly.entity_id
_entity_poly.type
_entity_poly.pdbx_seq_one_letter_code
_entity_poly.pdbx_strand_id
1 'polypeptide(L)'
;MNYKKLDAALAMALNQVQDPDERSLVVFIHTQPVADNSNAAAILENLGISGITEKKDVFSATLSVNEIAKLSEQSWVQYLKLSQKLRLVDRQWDPKSISVNKY
;
A
#
# COMPACT_ATOMS: atom_id res chain seq x y z
N MET A 1 -9.69 -14.73 -6.52
CA MET A 1 -9.01 -13.42 -6.61
C MET A 1 -9.83 -12.43 -7.43
N ASN A 2 -10.05 -11.21 -6.91
CA ASN A 2 -10.87 -10.18 -7.55
C ASN A 2 -10.02 -9.07 -8.19
N TYR A 3 -9.67 -9.24 -9.46
CA TYR A 3 -8.83 -8.29 -10.22
C TYR A 3 -9.43 -6.89 -10.38
N LYS A 4 -10.75 -6.71 -10.20
CA LYS A 4 -11.38 -5.38 -10.28
C LYS A 4 -10.95 -4.44 -9.16
N LYS A 5 -10.44 -4.99 -8.05
CA LYS A 5 -9.95 -4.23 -6.90
C LYS A 5 -8.45 -3.96 -6.94
N LEU A 6 -7.76 -4.43 -7.97
CA LEU A 6 -6.32 -4.25 -8.11
C LEU A 6 -6.04 -3.09 -9.07
N ASP A 7 -4.99 -2.32 -8.79
CA ASP A 7 -4.43 -1.45 -9.81
C ASP A 7 -3.67 -2.25 -10.87
N ALA A 8 -3.49 -1.62 -12.03
CA ALA A 8 -2.82 -2.25 -13.15
C ALA A 8 -1.38 -2.64 -12.79
N ALA A 9 -0.69 -1.81 -12.00
CA ALA A 9 0.68 -2.06 -11.56
C ALA A 9 0.76 -3.32 -10.68
N LEU A 10 -0.13 -3.49 -9.70
CA LEU A 10 -0.19 -4.69 -8.87
C LEU A 10 -0.55 -5.91 -9.71
N ALA A 11 -1.57 -5.80 -10.57
CA ALA A 11 -1.96 -6.91 -11.46
C ALA A 11 -0.80 -7.40 -12.34
N MET A 12 0.05 -6.48 -12.83
CA MET A 12 1.26 -6.83 -13.58
C MET A 12 2.35 -7.45 -12.69
N ALA A 13 2.57 -6.89 -11.49
CA ALA A 13 3.60 -7.34 -10.57
C ALA A 13 3.37 -8.78 -10.08
N LEU A 14 2.11 -9.19 -9.90
CA LEU A 14 1.76 -10.56 -9.50
C LEU A 14 2.31 -11.63 -10.46
N ASN A 15 2.35 -11.35 -11.76
CA ASN A 15 2.86 -12.29 -12.77
C ASN A 15 4.38 -12.43 -12.75
N GLN A 16 5.09 -11.54 -12.04
CA GLN A 16 6.55 -11.54 -11.94
C GLN A 16 7.04 -12.26 -10.67
N VAL A 17 6.12 -12.60 -9.75
CA VAL A 17 6.44 -13.32 -8.52
C VAL A 17 6.58 -14.81 -8.84
N GLN A 18 7.70 -15.41 -8.44
CA GLN A 18 7.98 -16.84 -8.65
C GLN A 18 7.37 -17.71 -7.55
N ASP A 19 7.48 -17.28 -6.30
CA ASP A 19 6.90 -17.96 -5.14
C ASP A 19 5.65 -17.21 -4.66
N PRO A 20 4.44 -17.78 -4.83
CA PRO A 20 3.19 -17.12 -4.46
C PRO A 20 3.01 -16.95 -2.93
N ASP A 21 3.80 -17.64 -2.10
CA ASP A 21 3.79 -17.52 -0.65
C ASP A 21 4.84 -16.54 -0.12
N GLU A 22 5.80 -16.13 -0.95
CA GLU A 22 6.80 -15.13 -0.57
C GLU A 22 6.15 -13.74 -0.40
N ARG A 23 6.33 -13.13 0.78
CA ARG A 23 5.93 -11.75 1.04
C ARG A 23 6.89 -10.77 0.39
N SER A 24 6.71 -10.51 -0.90
CA SER A 24 7.60 -9.68 -1.72
C SER A 24 6.96 -8.38 -2.24
N LEU A 25 5.63 -8.25 -2.16
CA LEU A 25 4.89 -7.12 -2.72
C LEU A 25 4.48 -6.14 -1.64
N VAL A 26 5.03 -4.92 -1.68
CA VAL A 26 4.56 -3.83 -0.82
C VAL A 26 3.28 -3.24 -1.42
N VAL A 27 2.17 -3.31 -0.69
CA VAL A 27 0.84 -2.97 -1.18
C VAL A 27 0.16 -1.98 -0.24
N PHE A 28 -0.49 -0.95 -0.81
CA PHE A 28 -1.47 -0.13 -0.10
C PHE A 28 -2.84 -0.79 -0.16
N ILE A 29 -3.45 -0.97 1.01
CA ILE A 29 -4.76 -1.60 1.18
C ILE A 29 -5.75 -0.50 1.56
N HIS A 30 -6.70 -0.21 0.67
CA HIS A 30 -7.82 0.69 0.93
C HIS A 30 -9.03 -0.11 1.38
N THR A 31 -9.56 0.25 2.55
CA THR A 31 -10.68 -0.44 3.20
C THR A 31 -11.83 0.52 3.42
N GLN A 32 -13.03 -0.01 3.64
CA GLN A 32 -14.03 0.72 4.42
C GLN A 32 -13.51 0.96 5.85
N PRO A 33 -14.06 1.93 6.60
CA PRO A 33 -13.70 2.13 7.99
C PRO A 33 -13.74 0.80 8.76
N VAL A 34 -12.64 0.47 9.43
CA VAL A 34 -12.48 -0.84 10.10
C VAL A 34 -13.52 -1.02 11.21
N ALA A 35 -13.98 0.08 11.82
CA ALA A 35 -15.05 0.08 12.82
C ALA A 35 -16.35 -0.56 12.31
N ASP A 36 -16.62 -0.49 11.01
CA ASP A 36 -17.83 -1.04 10.41
C ASP A 36 -17.73 -2.57 10.15
N ASN A 37 -16.55 -3.17 10.34
CA ASN A 37 -16.27 -4.57 9.99
C ASN A 37 -15.51 -5.29 11.11
N SER A 38 -16.25 -6.03 11.94
CA SER A 38 -15.73 -6.68 13.16
C SER A 38 -14.59 -7.68 12.96
N ASN A 39 -14.43 -8.25 11.76
CA ASN A 39 -13.33 -9.18 11.44
C ASN A 39 -12.17 -8.54 10.67
N ALA A 40 -12.32 -7.31 10.18
CA ALA A 40 -11.31 -6.66 9.34
C ALA A 40 -10.01 -6.40 10.12
N ALA A 41 -10.12 -5.92 11.37
CA ALA A 41 -8.97 -5.70 12.24
C ALA A 41 -8.14 -6.98 12.43
N ALA A 42 -8.79 -8.09 12.82
CA ALA A 42 -8.11 -9.36 13.05
C ALA A 42 -7.44 -9.90 11.77
N ILE A 43 -8.07 -9.76 10.61
CA ILE A 43 -7.47 -10.16 9.32
C ILE A 43 -6.22 -9.31 9.03
N LEU A 44 -6.28 -7.99 9.21
CA LEU A 44 -5.16 -7.09 8.99
C LEU A 44 -4.00 -7.37 9.99
N GLU A 45 -4.30 -7.62 11.26
CA GLU A 45 -3.31 -7.99 12.28
C GLU A 45 -2.58 -9.29 11.94
N ASN A 46 -3.29 -10.31 11.46
CA ASN A 46 -2.70 -11.58 11.03
C ASN A 46 -1.77 -11.41 9.81
N LEU A 47 -1.96 -10.36 9.03
CA LEU A 47 -1.06 -9.97 7.92
C LEU A 47 0.14 -9.13 8.40
N GLY A 48 0.28 -8.92 9.72
CA GLY A 48 1.37 -8.14 10.31
C GLY A 48 1.16 -6.62 10.22
N ILE A 49 -0.05 -6.16 9.92
CA ILE A 49 -0.38 -4.73 9.84
C ILE A 49 -0.65 -4.20 11.23
N SER A 50 0.11 -3.19 11.63
CA SER A 50 -0.02 -2.52 12.92
C SER A 50 -0.59 -1.10 12.80
N GLY A 51 -0.96 -0.52 13.94
CA GLY A 51 -1.52 0.84 13.98
C GLY A 51 -2.88 0.94 13.31
N ILE A 52 -3.73 -0.06 13.54
CA ILE A 52 -5.14 -0.07 13.13
C ILE A 52 -5.90 0.81 14.11
N THR A 53 -6.58 1.82 13.60
CA THR A 53 -7.41 2.76 14.37
C THR A 53 -8.74 2.91 13.66
N GLU A 54 -9.81 3.20 14.39
CA GLU A 54 -11.18 3.29 13.86
C GLU A 54 -11.34 4.24 12.65
N LYS A 55 -10.51 5.29 12.58
CA LYS A 55 -10.56 6.32 11.53
C LYS A 55 -9.65 6.03 10.34
N LYS A 56 -8.81 5.00 10.40
CA LYS A 56 -7.81 4.71 9.36
C LYS A 56 -8.41 3.70 8.38
N ASP A 57 -8.35 4.06 7.10
CA ASP A 57 -8.93 3.33 5.97
C ASP A 57 -7.85 2.92 4.94
N VAL A 58 -6.61 3.37 5.12
CA VAL A 58 -5.48 3.00 4.27
C VAL A 58 -4.36 2.39 5.11
N PHE A 59 -3.94 1.20 4.71
CA PHE A 59 -2.86 0.45 5.34
C PHE A 59 -1.76 0.15 4.32
N SER A 60 -0.55 -0.14 4.81
CA SER A 60 0.55 -0.60 3.97
C SER A 60 1.13 -1.87 4.57
N ALA A 61 1.39 -2.87 3.73
CA ALA A 61 1.91 -4.16 4.15
C ALA A 61 2.78 -4.77 3.04
N THR A 62 3.72 -5.62 3.43
CA THR A 62 4.39 -6.52 2.47
C THR A 62 3.64 -7.85 2.47
N LEU A 63 3.02 -8.19 1.34
CA LEU A 63 2.11 -9.31 1.19
C LEU A 63 2.62 -10.30 0.13
N SER A 64 2.18 -11.55 0.26
CA SER A 64 2.32 -12.56 -0.78
C SER A 64 1.16 -12.52 -1.78
N VAL A 65 1.32 -13.21 -2.92
CA VAL A 65 0.26 -13.34 -3.94
C VAL A 65 -1.00 -13.97 -3.33
N ASN A 66 -0.81 -14.99 -2.50
CA ASN A 66 -1.92 -15.69 -1.84
C ASN A 66 -2.66 -14.81 -0.84
N GLU A 67 -1.95 -13.96 -0.11
CA GLU A 67 -2.55 -12.99 0.82
C GLU A 67 -3.35 -11.90 0.08
N ILE A 68 -2.81 -11.40 -1.04
CA ILE A 68 -3.50 -10.45 -1.91
C ILE A 68 -4.78 -11.08 -2.49
N ALA A 69 -4.73 -12.35 -2.91
CA ALA A 69 -5.89 -13.06 -3.40
C ALA A 69 -7.00 -13.11 -2.34
N LYS A 70 -6.67 -13.50 -1.09
CA LYS A 70 -7.61 -13.55 0.04
C LYS A 70 -8.18 -12.17 0.39
N LEU A 71 -7.34 -11.14 0.42
CA LEU A 71 -7.76 -9.76 0.69
C LEU A 71 -8.70 -9.21 -0.38
N SER A 72 -8.40 -9.45 -1.66
CA SER A 72 -9.22 -8.97 -2.77
C SER A 72 -10.67 -9.48 -2.72
N GLU A 73 -10.89 -10.62 -2.09
CA GLU A 73 -12.21 -11.23 -1.94
C GLU A 73 -13.02 -10.65 -0.77
N GLN A 74 -12.37 -9.98 0.19
CA GLN A 74 -13.07 -9.38 1.32
C GLN A 74 -13.96 -8.23 0.88
N SER A 75 -15.23 -8.22 1.33
CA SER A 75 -16.21 -7.18 0.96
C SER A 75 -15.81 -5.78 1.41
N TRP A 76 -15.12 -5.67 2.55
CA TRP A 76 -14.66 -4.41 3.14
C TRP A 76 -13.38 -3.86 2.50
N VAL A 77 -12.67 -4.65 1.70
CA VAL A 77 -11.54 -4.16 0.88
C VAL A 77 -12.12 -3.48 -0.35
N GLN A 78 -11.84 -2.19 -0.49
CA GLN A 78 -12.27 -1.40 -1.64
C GLN A 78 -11.27 -1.53 -2.79
N TYR A 79 -9.97 -1.40 -2.48
CA TYR A 79 -8.93 -1.32 -3.50
C TYR A 79 -7.55 -1.70 -2.97
N LEU A 80 -6.70 -2.25 -3.83
CA LEU A 80 -5.32 -2.67 -3.56
C LEU A 80 -4.39 -2.02 -4.60
N LYS A 81 -3.35 -1.32 -4.15
CA LYS A 81 -2.36 -0.64 -5.00
C LYS A 81 -0.97 -1.13 -4.74
N LEU A 82 -0.18 -1.32 -5.78
CA LEU A 82 1.26 -1.50 -5.61
C LEU A 82 1.87 -0.22 -5.01
N SER A 83 2.60 -0.37 -3.91
CA SER A 83 3.33 0.75 -3.33
C SER A 83 4.51 1.13 -4.22
N GLN A 84 4.65 2.42 -4.51
CA GLN A 84 5.77 2.91 -5.30
C GLN A 84 7.00 3.08 -4.41
N LYS A 85 8.15 2.59 -4.88
CA LYS A 85 9.43 2.85 -4.25
C LYS A 85 9.82 4.31 -4.49
N LEU A 86 9.53 5.16 -3.53
CA LEU A 86 9.94 6.55 -3.56
C LEU A 86 11.46 6.64 -3.40
N ARG A 87 12.11 7.44 -4.24
CA ARG A 87 13.50 7.85 -4.03
C ARG A 87 13.48 9.19 -3.33
N LEU A 88 14.22 9.31 -2.22
CA LEU A 88 14.47 10.61 -1.61
C LEU A 88 15.26 11.44 -2.63
N VAL A 89 14.71 12.61 -2.99
CA VAL A 89 15.41 13.57 -3.84
C VAL A 89 15.95 14.64 -2.90
N ASP A 90 17.22 14.52 -2.50
CA ASP A 90 17.90 15.60 -1.79
C ASP A 90 18.05 16.77 -2.76
N ARG A 91 17.12 17.72 -2.67
CA ARG A 91 17.31 19.02 -3.29
C ARG A 91 18.34 19.73 -2.44
N GLN A 92 19.60 19.64 -2.86
CA GLN A 92 20.68 20.45 -2.32
C GLN A 92 20.23 21.92 -2.44
N TRP A 93 19.76 22.48 -1.33
CA TRP A 93 19.43 23.90 -1.23
C TRP A 93 20.76 24.63 -1.35
N ASP A 94 21.01 25.25 -2.50
CA ASP A 94 22.16 26.12 -2.69
C ASP A 94 21.74 27.57 -2.34
N PRO A 95 22.09 28.09 -1.14
CA PRO A 95 21.69 29.43 -0.73
C PRO A 95 22.40 30.55 -1.51
N LYS A 96 23.25 30.24 -2.50
CA LYS A 96 24.17 31.21 -3.12
C LYS A 96 23.63 31.96 -4.34
N SER A 97 22.35 31.84 -4.68
CA SER A 97 21.77 32.44 -5.90
C SER A 97 20.79 33.60 -5.65
N ILE A 98 20.91 34.32 -4.52
CA ILE A 98 20.26 35.61 -4.34
C ILE A 98 21.32 36.72 -4.41
N SER A 99 21.75 37.04 -5.63
CA SER A 99 22.44 38.30 -5.90
C SER A 99 21.38 39.40 -5.95
N VAL A 100 21.14 40.07 -4.81
CA VAL A 100 20.35 41.30 -4.77
C VAL A 100 21.15 42.37 -5.50
N ASN A 101 20.71 42.71 -6.71
CA ASN A 101 21.29 43.81 -7.47
C ASN A 101 20.94 45.13 -6.76
N LYS A 102 21.97 45.84 -6.31
CA LYS A 102 21.87 47.19 -5.72
C LYS A 102 21.38 48.19 -6.76
N TYR A 103 20.46 49.05 -6.35
CA TYR A 103 20.34 50.42 -6.86
C TYR A 103 20.59 51.37 -5.69
#